data_AF-A0A529HVC1-F1
#
_entry.id   AF-A0A529HVC1-F1
#
_cell.length_a   1.000
_cell.length_b   1.000
_cell.length_c   1.000
_cell.angle_alpha   90.00
_cell.angle_beta   90.00
_cell.angle_gamma   90.00
#
_symmetry.space_group_name_H-M   'P 1'
#
loop_
_entity.id
_entity.type
_entity.pdbx_description
1 polymer ?
#
loop_
_entity_poly.entity_id
_entity_poly.type
_entity_poly.pdbx_seq_one_letter_code
_entity_poly.pdbx_strand_id
1 'polypeptide(L)' 'AGIAVLLVEQYLDFCRELADEVNIMDRGQIVHTGPAEDLDRADVRKFLTV' A
#
# COMPACT_ATOMS: atom_id res chain seq x y z
N ALA A 1 -22.46 0.45 12.36
CA ALA A 1 -21.34 -0.46 12.08
C ALA A 1 -20.95 -0.28 10.62
N GLY A 2 -19.66 -0.20 10.30
CA GLY A 2 -19.15 -0.05 8.94
C GLY A 2 -18.77 -1.39 8.30
N ILE A 3 -18.46 -1.37 7.00
CA ILE A 3 -17.92 -2.51 6.24
C ILE A 3 -16.40 -2.36 6.17
N ALA A 4 -15.66 -3.44 6.44
CA ALA A 4 -14.23 -3.50 6.16
C ALA A 4 -14.02 -3.98 4.71
N VAL A 5 -13.13 -3.31 3.97
CA VAL A 5 -12.79 -3.64 2.59
C VAL A 5 -11.31 -3.97 2.52
N LEU A 6 -10.97 -5.13 1.95
CA LEU A 6 -9.61 -5.47 1.56
C LEU A 6 -9.50 -5.31 0.04
N LEU A 7 -8.73 -4.30 -0.39
CA LEU A 7 -8.44 -4.05 -1.79
C LEU A 7 -7.06 -4.61 -2.14
N VAL A 8 -6.95 -5.25 -3.31
CA VAL A 8 -5.67 -5.67 -3.89
C VAL A 8 -5.51 -4.95 -5.21
N GLU A 9 -4.49 -4.11 -5.32
CA GLU A 9 -4.28 -3.21 -6.46
C GLU A 9 -2.79 -3.04 -6.75
N GLN A 10 -2.46 -2.79 -8.01
CA GLN A 10 -1.09 -2.53 -8.47
C GLN A 10 -0.79 -1.03 -8.58
N TYR A 11 -1.81 -0.20 -8.82
CA TYR A 11 -1.68 1.26 -8.87
C TYR A 11 -1.68 1.86 -7.46
N LEU A 12 -0.51 2.31 -7.02
CA LEU A 12 -0.30 2.87 -5.68
C LEU A 12 -1.06 4.15 -5.43
N ASP A 13 -1.20 5.01 -6.45
CA ASP A 13 -1.93 6.26 -6.34
C ASP A 13 -3.40 5.98 -5.97
N PHE A 14 -3.97 4.86 -6.44
CA PHE A 14 -5.31 4.44 -6.07
C PHE A 14 -5.40 3.96 -4.61
N CYS A 15 -4.43 3.15 -4.17
CA CYS A 15 -4.33 2.74 -2.77
C CYS A 15 -4.21 3.95 -1.84
N ARG A 16 -3.44 4.97 -2.24
CA ARG A 16 -3.27 6.21 -1.50
C ARG A 16 -4.57 7.02 -1.36
N GLU A 17 -5.37 7.08 -2.42
CA GLU A 17 -6.61 7.85 -2.42
C GLU A 17 -7.74 7.19 -1.61
N LEU A 18 -7.76 5.86 -1.53
CA LEU A 18 -8.89 5.11 -0.97
C LEU A 18 -8.61 4.42 0.37
N ALA A 19 -7.36 4.00 0.64
CA ALA A 19 -7.06 3.15 1.79
C ALA A 19 -6.74 3.96 3.05
N ASP A 20 -7.16 3.44 4.20
CA ASP A 20 -6.69 3.93 5.50
C ASP A 20 -5.27 3.41 5.80
N GLU A 21 -5.02 2.13 5.51
CA GLU A 21 -3.76 1.43 5.72
C GLU A 21 -3.35 0.63 4.49
N VAL A 22 -2.03 0.47 4.29
CA VAL A 22 -1.44 -0.24 3.16
C VAL A 22 -0.45 -1.30 3.63
N ASN A 23 -0.43 -2.42 2.91
CA ASN A 23 0.57 -3.47 3.04
C ASN A 23 1.19 -3.72 1.66
N ILE A 24 2.52 -3.61 1.55
CA ILE A 24 3.25 -3.92 0.33
C ILE A 24 3.83 -5.32 0.46
N MET A 25 3.61 -6.14 -0.57
CA MET A 25 4.14 -7.49 -0.63
C MET A 25 5.19 -7.62 -1.71
N ASP A 26 6.32 -8.27 -1.39
CA ASP A 26 7.30 -8.75 -2.35
C ASP A 26 7.58 -10.24 -2.07
N ARG A 27 7.52 -11.07 -3.11
CA ARG A 27 7.79 -12.53 -3.04
C ARG A 27 7.10 -13.24 -1.88
N GLY A 28 5.84 -12.89 -1.60
CA GLY A 28 5.04 -13.51 -0.56
C GLY A 28 5.38 -13.06 0.87
N GLN A 29 6.16 -11.98 1.02
CA GLN A 29 6.48 -11.36 2.32
C GLN A 29 5.97 -9.93 2.34
N ILE A 30 5.47 -9.47 3.49
CA ILE A 30 5.12 -8.07 3.69
C ILE A 30 6.40 -7.29 3.96
N VAL A 31 6.72 -6.35 3.07
CA VAL A 31 7.94 -5.52 3.15
C VAL A 31 7.66 -4.13 3.70
N HIS A 32 6.40 -3.71 3.75
CA HIS A 32 5.96 -2.46 4.37
C HIS A 32 4.53 -2.59 4.88
N THR A 33 4.27 -2.01 6.05
CA THR A 33 2.95 -1.84 6.66
C THR A 33 2.90 -0.44 7.24
N GLY A 34 1.83 0.30 6.95
CA GLY A 34 1.69 1.67 7.42
C GLY A 34 0.43 2.35 6.90
N PRO A 35 0.20 3.61 7.28
CA PRO A 35 -0.87 4.42 6.72
C PRO A 35 -0.65 4.65 5.22
N ALA A 36 -1.73 4.84 4.45
CA ALA A 36 -1.62 5.00 2.99
C ALA A 36 -0.79 6.23 2.56
N GLU A 37 -0.65 7.24 3.44
CA GLU A 37 0.22 8.40 3.24
C GLU A 37 1.72 8.05 3.13
N ASP A 38 2.16 6.91 3.68
CA ASP A 38 3.55 6.46 3.58
C ASP A 38 3.95 6.11 2.14
N LEU A 39 2.99 5.87 1.23
CA LEU A 39 3.26 5.55 -0.19
C LEU A 39 4.00 6.67 -0.94
N ASP A 40 3.92 7.92 -0.46
CA ASP A 40 4.66 9.05 -1.05
C ASP A 40 6.15 9.06 -0.70
N ARG A 41 6.55 8.30 0.32
CA ARG A 41 7.91 8.34 0.81
C ARG A 41 8.86 7.66 -0.16
N ALA A 42 10.02 8.29 -0.35
CA ALA A 42 11.03 7.84 -1.31
C ALA A 42 11.63 6.46 -0.98
N ASP A 43 11.59 6.04 0.29
CA ASP A 43 11.97 4.69 0.74
C ASP A 43 10.93 3.63 0.34
N VAL A 44 9.63 3.96 0.40
CA VAL A 44 8.54 3.06 0.02
C VAL A 44 8.48 2.85 -1.49
N ARG A 45 8.67 3.92 -2.28
CA ARG A 45 8.69 3.84 -3.76
C ARG A 45 9.75 2.88 -4.32
N LYS A 46 10.82 2.59 -3.56
CA LYS A 46 11.88 1.64 -3.98
C LYS A 46 11.40 0.20 -4.07
N PHE A 47 10.37 -0.19 -3.31
CA PHE A 47 9.78 -1.53 -3.39
C PHE A 47 8.97 -1.74 -4.67
N LEU A 48 8.73 -0.68 -5.44
CA LEU A 48 7.72 -0.62 -6.49
C LEU A 48 8.33 -0.32 -7.87
N THR A 49 9.66 -0.18 -7.91
CA THR A 49 10.41 0.03 -9.16
C THR A 49 10.78 -1.34 -9.73
N VAL A 50 10.06 -1.77 -10.77
CA VAL A 50 10.45 -2.85 -11.68
C VAL A 50 10.68 -2.27 -13.07
#